data_AF-A0A7K2W4S6-F1
#
_entry.id   AF-A0A7K2W4S6-F1
#
_cell.length_a   1.000
_cell.length_b   1.000
_cell.length_c   1.000
_cell.angle_alpha   90.00
_cell.angle_beta   90.00
_cell.angle_gamma   90.00
#
_symmetry.space_group_name_H-M   'P 1'
#
loop_
_entity.id
_entity.type
_entity.pdbx_description
1 polymer ?
#
loop_
_entity_poly.entity_id
_entity_poly.type
_entity_poly.pdbx_seq_one_letter_code
_entity_poly.pdbx_strand_id
1 'polypeptide(L)'
;MQIGLIGLGKMGGNMRERIRRAGHTVVGYDRNPELSDVGSLSELAERLDAPRVVWVMVPAGAATQSTVDELAGLLSPGDTVVDGGNSRWTDDEKHAEQLAAKGIG
;
A
#
# COMPACT_ATOMS: atom_id res chain seq x y z
N MET A 1 -1.77 6.01 14.59
CA MET A 1 -2.51 5.67 13.35
C MET A 1 -2.15 4.25 12.91
N GLN A 2 -2.95 3.67 12.02
CA GLN A 2 -2.64 2.41 11.35
C GLN A 2 -2.21 2.69 9.90
N ILE A 3 -1.23 1.95 9.40
CA ILE A 3 -0.75 2.05 8.01
C ILE A 3 -0.57 0.63 7.46
N GLY A 4 -1.11 0.36 6.28
CA GLY A 4 -0.72 -0.78 5.48
C GLY A 4 0.54 -0.47 4.70
N LEU A 5 1.55 -1.34 4.73
CA LEU A 5 2.78 -1.16 3.95
C LEU A 5 2.98 -2.34 3.00
N ILE A 6 3.01 -2.08 1.70
CA ILE A 6 3.16 -3.11 0.65
C ILE A 6 4.56 -3.02 0.05
N GLY A 7 5.28 -4.14 0.03
CA GLY A 7 6.67 -4.21 -0.39
C GLY A 7 7.61 -3.99 0.80
N LEU A 8 8.13 -5.08 1.35
CA LEU A 8 8.94 -5.13 2.57
C LEU A 8 10.39 -5.55 2.30
N GLY A 9 10.87 -5.34 1.07
CA GLY A 9 12.30 -5.38 0.76
C GLY A 9 13.11 -4.37 1.60
N LYS A 10 14.40 -4.19 1.30
CA LYS A 10 15.30 -3.38 2.16
C LYS A 10 14.75 -1.99 2.56
N MET A 11 14.15 -1.26 1.62
CA MET A 11 13.60 0.07 1.90
C MET A 11 12.30 -0.01 2.72
N GLY A 12 11.33 -0.82 2.27
CA GLY A 12 10.03 -0.94 2.94
C GLY A 12 10.15 -1.54 4.34
N GLY A 13 10.97 -2.58 4.53
CA GLY A 13 11.24 -3.15 5.86
C GLY A 13 11.82 -2.11 6.82
N ASN A 14 12.79 -1.30 6.37
CA ASN A 14 13.32 -0.21 7.19
C ASN A 14 12.28 0.88 7.50
N MET A 15 11.40 1.19 6.54
CA MET A 15 10.32 2.15 6.74
C MET A 15 9.29 1.64 7.75
N ARG A 16 8.88 0.37 7.66
CA ARG A 16 8.00 -0.30 8.64
C ARG A 16 8.54 -0.12 10.05
N GLU A 17 9.80 -0.48 10.26
CA GLU A 17 10.42 -0.38 11.59
C GLU A 17 10.56 1.07 12.07
N ARG A 18 10.86 2.01 11.16
CA ARG A 18 10.89 3.44 11.49
C ARG A 18 9.53 3.96 11.96
N ILE A 19 8.46 3.62 11.23
CA ILE A 19 7.09 4.05 11.54
C ILE A 19 6.61 3.40 12.85
N ARG A 20 6.89 2.12 13.07
CA ARG A 20 6.60 1.42 14.33
C ARG A 20 7.30 2.08 15.51
N ARG A 21 8.58 2.44 15.39
CA ARG A 21 9.32 3.19 16.43
C ARG A 21 8.74 4.57 16.73
N ALA A 22 8.00 5.18 15.79
CA ALA A 22 7.28 6.43 16.01
C ALA A 22 5.92 6.23 16.72
N GLY A 23 5.58 5.01 17.14
CA GLY A 23 4.34 4.71 17.87
C GLY A 23 3.12 4.50 16.97
N HIS A 24 3.32 4.14 15.70
CA HIS A 24 2.24 3.81 14.77
C HIS A 24 2.16 2.30 14.53
N THR A 25 0.95 1.80 14.31
CA THR A 25 0.72 0.41 13.93
C THR A 25 0.98 0.27 12.44
N VAL A 26 1.82 -0.70 12.05
CA VAL A 26 2.04 -1.02 10.63
C VAL A 26 1.73 -2.48 10.40
N VAL A 27 0.84 -2.75 9.45
CA VAL A 27 0.57 -4.09 8.92
C VAL A 27 1.27 -4.19 7.57
N GLY A 28 2.21 -5.11 7.44
CA GLY A 28 3.03 -5.26 6.24
C GLY A 28 2.58 -6.41 5.35
N TYR A 29 2.61 -6.20 4.04
CA TYR A 29 2.46 -7.26 3.04
C TYR A 29 3.67 -7.31 2.09
N ASP A 30 4.19 -8.51 1.82
CA ASP A 30 5.16 -8.78 0.77
C ASP A 30 4.90 -10.14 0.10
N ARG A 31 5.34 -10.31 -1.15
CA ARG A 31 5.28 -11.60 -1.86
C ARG A 31 6.20 -12.64 -1.22
N ASN A 32 7.26 -12.22 -0.53
CA ASN A 32 8.04 -13.09 0.33
C ASN A 32 7.33 -13.24 1.69
N PRO A 33 6.75 -14.43 1.98
CA PRO A 33 5.98 -14.65 3.21
C PRO A 33 6.83 -14.52 4.48
N GLU A 34 8.15 -14.67 4.40
CA GLU A 34 9.05 -14.51 5.56
C GLU A 34 9.11 -13.06 6.06
N LEU A 35 8.81 -12.09 5.20
CA LEU A 35 8.84 -10.66 5.53
C LEU A 35 7.47 -10.12 5.96
N SER A 36 6.41 -10.80 5.50
CA SER A 36 5.02 -10.36 5.54
C SER A 36 4.36 -10.58 6.90
N ASP A 37 3.52 -9.64 7.34
CA ASP A 37 2.68 -9.80 8.54
C ASP A 37 1.33 -10.48 8.19
N VAL A 38 0.87 -10.35 6.94
CA VAL A 38 -0.38 -10.92 6.40
C VAL A 38 -0.11 -11.67 5.09
N GLY A 39 -0.98 -12.61 4.72
CA GLY A 39 -0.79 -13.47 3.54
C GLY A 39 -1.26 -12.88 2.21
N SER A 40 -2.05 -11.79 2.22
CA SER A 40 -2.63 -11.19 1.01
C SER A 40 -2.97 -9.70 1.18
N LEU A 41 -3.25 -9.00 0.07
CA LEU A 41 -3.76 -7.62 0.11
C LEU A 41 -5.19 -7.54 0.68
N SER A 42 -6.02 -8.57 0.50
CA SER A 42 -7.34 -8.63 1.13
C SER A 42 -7.21 -8.68 2.65
N GLU A 43 -6.35 -9.56 3.16
CA GLU A 43 -6.09 -9.65 4.60
C GLU A 43 -5.47 -8.35 5.13
N LEU A 44 -4.60 -7.69 4.35
CA LEU A 44 -4.10 -6.36 4.69
C LEU A 44 -5.24 -5.34 4.89
N ALA A 45 -6.17 -5.25 3.94
CA ALA A 45 -7.29 -4.32 3.99
C ALA A 45 -8.27 -4.63 5.15
N GLU A 46 -8.50 -5.92 5.45
CA GLU A 46 -9.33 -6.37 6.57
C GLU A 46 -8.70 -6.06 7.94
N ARG A 47 -7.37 -6.07 8.03
CA ARG A 47 -6.63 -5.76 9.26
C ARG A 47 -6.57 -4.28 9.60
N LEU A 48 -6.88 -3.40 8.66
CA LEU A 48 -6.81 -1.95 8.83
C LEU A 48 -8.18 -1.35 9.14
N ASP A 49 -8.20 -0.42 10.10
CA ASP A 49 -9.38 0.40 10.39
C ASP A 49 -9.60 1.46 9.29
N ALA A 50 -10.86 1.70 8.92
CA ALA A 50 -11.23 2.75 7.96
C ALA A 50 -11.28 4.16 8.63
N PRO A 51 -10.95 5.25 7.90
CA PRO A 51 -10.41 5.27 6.55
C PRO A 51 -8.96 4.73 6.51
N ARG A 52 -8.72 3.79 5.60
CA ARG A 52 -7.47 3.03 5.52
C ARG A 52 -6.42 3.86 4.80
N VAL A 53 -5.17 3.74 5.24
CA VAL A 53 -4.01 4.32 4.53
C VAL A 53 -3.08 3.19 4.13
N VAL A 54 -2.87 3.02 2.83
CA VAL A 54 -2.02 1.97 2.26
C VAL A 54 -0.86 2.61 1.51
N TRP A 55 0.36 2.29 1.91
CA TRP A 55 1.58 2.80 1.30
C TRP A 55 2.27 1.69 0.49
N VAL A 56 2.33 1.88 -0.82
CA VAL A 56 2.94 0.99 -1.80
C VAL A 56 4.41 1.35 -2.02
N MET A 57 5.30 0.38 -1.84
CA MET A 57 6.76 0.50 -2.01
C MET A 57 7.31 -0.68 -2.84
N VAL A 58 6.71 -0.92 -4.00
CA VAL A 58 7.10 -1.98 -4.95
C VAL A 58 7.81 -1.40 -6.18
N PRO A 59 8.46 -2.22 -7.04
CA PRO A 59 9.09 -1.72 -8.25
C PRO A 59 8.09 -1.03 -9.19
N ALA A 60 8.51 0.11 -9.75
CA ALA A 60 7.71 0.87 -10.71
C ALA A 60 7.32 0.05 -11.95
N GLY A 61 6.22 0.46 -12.59
CA GLY A 61 5.66 -0.21 -13.77
C GLY A 61 4.64 -1.28 -13.39
N ALA A 62 4.76 -2.47 -13.99
CA ALA A 62 3.71 -3.50 -13.90
C ALA A 62 3.42 -3.97 -12.47
N ALA A 63 4.41 -3.98 -11.57
CA ALA A 63 4.19 -4.39 -10.18
C ALA A 63 3.36 -3.35 -9.41
N THR A 64 3.66 -2.05 -9.54
CA THR A 64 2.83 -0.99 -8.99
C THR A 64 1.41 -1.01 -9.59
N GLN A 65 1.27 -1.05 -10.91
CA GLN A 65 -0.05 -1.07 -11.57
C GLN A 65 -0.91 -2.24 -11.08
N SER A 66 -0.36 -3.45 -11.06
CA SER A 66 -1.08 -4.64 -10.56
C SER A 66 -1.49 -4.50 -9.09
N THR A 67 -0.68 -3.83 -8.27
CA THR A 67 -0.99 -3.57 -6.86
C THR A 67 -2.14 -2.55 -6.75
N VAL A 68 -2.10 -1.48 -7.54
CA VAL A 68 -3.15 -0.46 -7.58
C VAL A 68 -4.48 -1.04 -8.07
N ASP A 69 -4.45 -1.90 -9.09
CA ASP A 69 -5.64 -2.60 -9.62
C ASP A 69 -6.32 -3.45 -8.55
N GLU A 70 -5.54 -4.20 -7.78
CA GLU A 70 -6.07 -5.04 -6.69
C GLU A 70 -6.60 -4.19 -5.53
N LEU A 71 -5.86 -3.15 -5.12
CA LEU A 71 -6.31 -2.21 -4.09
C LEU A 71 -7.60 -1.48 -4.48
N ALA A 72 -7.78 -1.11 -5.75
CA ALA A 72 -9.00 -0.48 -6.25
C ALA A 72 -10.25 -1.38 -6.10
N GLY A 73 -10.06 -2.71 -5.97
CA GLY A 73 -11.12 -3.67 -5.69
C GLY A 73 -11.34 -3.97 -4.21
N LEU A 74 -10.39 -3.67 -3.34
CA LEU A 74 -10.40 -4.01 -1.92
C LEU A 74 -10.69 -2.83 -0.99
N LEU A 75 -10.32 -1.62 -1.42
CA LEU A 75 -10.48 -0.41 -0.64
C LEU A 75 -11.87 0.22 -0.84
N SER A 76 -12.25 1.07 0.11
CA SER A 76 -13.54 1.75 0.16
C SER A 76 -13.38 3.26 -0.11
N PRO A 77 -14.46 3.96 -0.52
CA PRO A 77 -14.41 5.41 -0.65
C PRO A 77 -13.93 6.10 0.63
N GLY A 78 -13.01 7.04 0.51
CA GLY A 78 -12.36 7.73 1.63
C GLY A 78 -11.06 7.09 2.10
N ASP A 79 -10.72 5.88 1.64
CA ASP A 79 -9.40 5.28 1.86
C ASP A 79 -8.33 6.00 1.02
N THR A 80 -7.07 5.84 1.39
CA THR A 80 -5.92 6.51 0.76
C THR A 80 -4.86 5.52 0.30
N VAL A 81 -4.34 5.73 -0.92
CA VAL A 81 -3.18 4.99 -1.45
C VAL A 81 -2.02 5.94 -1.68
N VAL A 82 -0.86 5.62 -1.11
CA VAL A 82 0.39 6.37 -1.27
C VAL A 82 1.38 5.53 -2.07
N ASP A 83 1.72 5.96 -3.28
CA ASP A 83 2.87 5.39 -4.00
C ASP A 83 4.16 6.04 -3.49
N GLY A 84 5.00 5.27 -2.81
CA GLY A 84 6.37 5.69 -2.44
C GLY A 84 7.46 4.88 -3.14
N GLY A 85 7.12 4.25 -4.26
CA GLY A 85 8.10 3.74 -5.20
C GLY A 85 8.74 4.86 -6.02
N ASN A 86 9.52 4.46 -7.03
CA ASN A 86 10.12 5.38 -8.01
C ASN A 86 9.31 5.38 -9.31
N SER A 87 7.98 5.46 -9.21
CA SER A 87 7.07 5.53 -10.35
C SER A 87 7.31 6.81 -11.15
N ARG A 88 6.99 6.78 -12.45
CA ARG A 88 7.05 7.99 -13.28
C ARG A 88 5.79 8.80 -13.00
N TRP A 89 5.90 10.12 -12.87
CA TRP A 89 4.77 10.99 -12.55
C TRP A 89 3.52 10.82 -13.45
N THR A 90 3.70 10.46 -14.72
CA THR A 90 2.56 10.19 -15.63
C THR A 90 1.79 8.91 -15.30
N ASP A 91 2.43 7.97 -14.60
CA ASP A 91 1.76 6.76 -14.13
C ASP A 91 1.01 7.06 -12.83
N ASP A 92 1.54 7.96 -11.99
CA ASP A 92 0.84 8.47 -10.81
C ASP A 92 -0.49 9.15 -11.18
N GLU A 93 -0.52 9.97 -12.25
CA GLU A 93 -1.75 10.58 -12.77
C GLU A 93 -2.80 9.52 -13.14
N LYS A 94 -2.39 8.45 -13.82
CA LYS A 94 -3.31 7.36 -14.21
C LYS A 94 -3.83 6.61 -13.00
N HIS A 95 -2.95 6.29 -12.05
CA HIS A 95 -3.35 5.62 -10.80
C HIS A 95 -4.32 6.49 -9.99
N ALA A 96 -4.05 7.81 -9.91
CA ALA A 96 -4.92 8.76 -9.23
C ALA A 96 -6.29 8.84 -9.90
N GLU A 97 -6.38 8.94 -11.23
CA GLU A 97 -7.65 8.93 -11.96
C GLU A 97 -8.43 7.63 -11.74
N GLN A 98 -7.75 6.49 -11.80
CA GLN A 98 -8.33 5.17 -11.56
C GLN A 98 -8.92 5.04 -10.15
N LEU A 99 -8.17 5.45 -9.13
CA LEU A 99 -8.59 5.35 -7.73
C LEU A 99 -9.67 6.39 -7.39
N ALA A 100 -9.57 7.60 -7.95
CA ALA A 100 -10.58 8.65 -7.77
C ALA A 100 -11.96 8.22 -8.32
N ALA A 101 -12.00 7.45 -9.41
CA ALA A 101 -13.24 6.86 -9.93
C ALA A 101 -13.94 5.90 -8.93
N LYS A 102 -13.23 5.45 -7.90
CA LYS A 102 -13.73 4.64 -6.78
C LYS A 102 -13.91 5.45 -5.48
N GLY A 103 -13.63 6.75 -5.50
CA GLY A 103 -13.64 7.61 -4.31
C GLY A 103 -12.45 7.37 -3.38
N ILE A 104 -11.37 6.76 -3.87
CA ILE A 104 -10.12 6.55 -3.13
C ILE A 104 -9.16 7.69 -3.49
N GLY A 105 -8.46 8.23 -2.49
CA GLY A 105 -7.61 9.42 -2.61
C GLY A 105 -6.12 9.15 -2.48
#